data_AF-A0A212D800-F1
#
_entry.id   AF-A0A212D800-F1
#
_cell.length_a   1.000
_cell.length_b   1.000
_cell.length_c   1.000
_cell.angle_alpha   90.00
_cell.angle_beta   90.00
_cell.angle_gamma   90.00
#
_symmetry.space_group_name_H-M   'P 1'
#
loop_
_entity.id
_entity.type
_entity.pdbx_description
1 polymer ?
#
loop_
_entity_poly.entity_id
_entity_poly.type
_entity_poly.pdbx_seq_one_letter_code
_entity_poly.pdbx_strand_id
1 'polypeptide(L)' 'EIAFFGGMTIVYKSSIDLFLYVVGSSYENELMLMSVLTCLFESLNHVLRKNVEKRWLLENMDGAFLVVDEIVDGG' A
#
# COMPACT_ATOMS: atom_id res chain seq x y z
N GLU A 1 7.49 -4.99 6.36
CA GLU A 1 8.02 -6.35 6.50
C GLU A 1 7.74 -7.12 5.22
N ILE A 2 8.47 -8.21 4.98
CA ILE A 2 8.35 -9.04 3.78
C ILE A 2 7.95 -10.44 4.25
N ALA A 3 7.00 -11.05 3.54
CA ALA A 3 6.54 -12.41 3.78
C ALA A 3 6.40 -13.14 2.44
N PHE A 4 6.60 -14.46 2.49
CA PHE A 4 6.35 -15.34 1.35
C PHE A 4 5.20 -16.28 1.70
N PHE A 5 4.13 -16.23 0.92
CA PHE A 5 2.94 -17.05 1.18
C PHE A 5 2.25 -17.45 -0.12
N GLY A 6 1.92 -18.72 -0.27
CA GLY A 6 1.18 -19.22 -1.44
C GLY A 6 1.90 -19.04 -2.78
N GLY A 7 3.24 -18.97 -2.80
CA GLY A 7 4.00 -18.67 -4.03
C GLY A 7 4.00 -17.19 -4.41
N MET A 8 3.60 -16.30 -3.50
CA MET A 8 3.56 -14.86 -3.71
C MET A 8 4.53 -14.17 -2.76
N THR A 9 5.12 -13.08 -3.23
CA THR A 9 5.91 -12.15 -2.43
C THR A 9 4.97 -11.07 -1.91
N ILE A 10 4.87 -10.95 -0.58
CA ILE A 10 4.00 -10.00 0.10
C ILE A 10 4.87 -9.03 0.87
N VAL A 11 4.70 -7.74 0.62
CA VAL A 11 5.26 -6.70 1.46
C VAL A 11 4.14 -5.98 2.18
N TYR A 12 4.34 -5.68 3.46
CA TYR A 12 3.29 -5.05 4.24
C TYR A 12 3.80 -4.06 5.28
N LYS A 13 2.91 -3.13 5.65
CA LYS A 13 3.14 -2.12 6.67
C LYS A 13 1.85 -1.91 7.47
N SER A 14 1.96 -1.90 8.79
CA SER A 14 0.86 -1.54 9.68
C SER A 14 0.92 -0.07 10.09
N SER A 15 -0.25 0.53 10.33
CA SER A 15 -0.42 1.87 10.90
C SER A 15 -1.64 1.86 11.80
N ILE A 16 -1.50 2.18 13.09
CA ILE A 16 -2.58 2.26 14.09
C ILE A 16 -3.54 1.05 14.03
N ASP A 17 -4.61 1.13 13.23
CA ASP A 17 -5.67 0.14 13.04
C ASP A 17 -5.83 -0.34 11.58
N LEU A 18 -4.82 -0.12 10.74
CA LEU A 18 -4.73 -0.49 9.33
C LEU A 18 -3.51 -1.37 9.04
N PHE A 19 -3.70 -2.30 8.10
CA PHE A 19 -2.62 -3.03 7.44
C PHE A 19 -2.69 -2.77 5.94
N LEU A 20 -1.57 -2.34 5.36
CA LEU A 20 -1.40 -2.15 3.93
C LEU A 20 -0.52 -3.26 3.39
N TYR A 21 -0.94 -3.87 2.28
CA TYR A 21 -0.25 -4.97 1.62
C TYR A 21 -0.04 -4.62 0.16
N VAL A 22 1.13 -4.97 -0.36
CA VAL A 22 1.39 -5.07 -1.80
C VAL A 22 1.83 -6.50 -2.06
N VAL A 23 1.20 -7.12 -3.04
CA VAL A 23 1.36 -8.55 -3.34
C VAL A 23 1.83 -8.67 -4.78
N GLY A 24 2.97 -9.32 -4.99
CA GLY A 24 3.54 -9.60 -6.29
C GLY A 24 3.80 -11.10 -6.48
N SER A 25 4.13 -11.49 -7.72
CA SER A 25 4.56 -12.86 -8.00
C SER A 25 5.85 -13.20 -7.24
N SER A 26 6.16 -14.50 -7.07
CA SER A 26 7.45 -14.94 -6.49
C SER A 26 8.69 -14.49 -7.26
N TYR A 27 8.52 -14.04 -8.51
CA TYR A 27 9.62 -13.61 -9.37
C TYR A 27 9.81 -12.08 -9.35
N GLU A 28 8.90 -11.33 -8.72
CA GLU A 28 9.02 -9.89 -8.62
C GLU A 28 10.17 -9.47 -7.72
N ASN A 29 10.75 -8.31 -8.03
CA ASN A 29 11.76 -7.70 -7.19
C ASN A 29 11.13 -7.16 -5.90
N GLU A 30 11.52 -7.71 -4.76
CA GLU A 30 11.00 -7.31 -3.45
C GLU A 30 11.19 -5.82 -3.15
N LEU A 31 12.29 -5.20 -3.63
CA LEU A 31 12.54 -3.78 -3.46
C LEU A 31 11.55 -2.93 -4.25
N MET A 32 11.14 -3.38 -5.44
CA MET A 32 10.11 -2.69 -6.23
C MET A 32 8.77 -2.73 -5.51
N LEU A 33 8.36 -3.89 -4.98
CA LEU A 33 7.14 -4.01 -4.18
C LEU A 33 7.20 -3.11 -2.93
N MET A 34 8.35 -3.06 -2.25
CA MET A 34 8.57 -2.16 -1.12
C MET A 34 8.48 -0.68 -1.51
N SER A 35 8.96 -0.30 -2.69
CA SER A 35 8.82 1.06 -3.22
C SER A 35 7.35 1.43 -3.47
N VAL A 36 6.56 0.51 -4.05
CA VAL A 36 5.11 0.69 -4.24
C VAL A 36 4.41 0.88 -2.90
N LEU A 37 4.69 0.02 -1.92
CA LEU A 37 4.10 0.11 -0.58
C LEU A 37 4.48 1.41 0.13
N THR A 38 5.73 1.85 -0.02
CA THR A 38 6.22 3.10 0.58
C THR A 38 5.53 4.31 -0.06
N CYS A 39 5.45 4.34 -1.39
CA CYS A 39 4.77 5.39 -2.14
C CYS A 39 3.29 5.46 -1.75
N LEU A 40 2.59 4.32 -1.68
CA LEU A 40 1.20 4.26 -1.25
C LEU A 40 1.03 4.83 0.16
N PHE A 41 1.86 4.40 1.11
CA PHE A 41 1.76 4.88 2.48
C PHE A 41 2.01 6.38 2.59
N GLU A 42 3.05 6.90 1.93
CA GLU A 42 3.40 8.33 1.96
C GLU A 42 2.33 9.20 1.29
N SER A 43 1.80 8.77 0.14
CA SER A 43 0.72 9.44 -0.56
C SER A 43 -0.57 9.48 0.27
N LEU A 44 -0.96 8.35 0.89
CA LEU A 44 -2.09 8.33 1.83
C LEU A 44 -1.83 9.21 3.04
N ASN A 45 -0.61 9.24 3.57
CA ASN A 45 -0.25 10.14 4.67
C ASN A 45 -0.43 11.61 4.29
N HIS A 46 -0.13 11.96 3.04
CA HIS A 46 -0.31 13.32 2.53
C HIS A 46 -1.79 13.68 2.38
N VAL A 47 -2.57 12.82 1.71
CA VAL A 47 -4.01 13.02 1.49
C VAL A 47 -4.79 13.05 2.81
N LEU A 48 -4.46 12.17 3.75
CA LEU A 48 -5.12 12.04 5.05
C LEU A 48 -4.53 12.95 6.14
N ARG A 49 -3.72 13.96 5.76
CA ARG A 49 -3.16 14.97 6.68
C ARG A 49 -2.43 14.37 7.89
N LYS A 50 -1.62 13.35 7.64
CA LYS A 50 -0.80 12.60 8.60
C LYS A 50 -1.53 11.62 9.53
N ASN A 51 -2.81 11.32 9.26
CA ASN A 51 -3.60 10.36 10.02
C ASN A 51 -3.99 9.14 9.16
N VAL A 52 -3.05 8.21 8.97
CA VAL A 52 -3.35 6.93 8.30
C VAL A 52 -3.96 5.94 9.31
N GLU A 53 -5.26 6.08 9.53
CA GLU A 53 -6.12 5.18 10.31
C GLU A 53 -7.43 4.94 9.56
N LYS A 54 -8.13 3.86 9.94
CA LYS A 54 -9.30 3.33 9.25
C LYS A 54 -10.38 4.38 9.00
N ARG A 55 -10.65 5.21 10.01
CA ARG A 55 -11.70 6.24 9.92
C ARG A 55 -11.42 7.22 8.77
N TRP A 56 -10.24 7.83 8.74
CA TRP A 56 -9.91 8.84 7.74
C TRP A 56 -9.79 8.24 6.34
N LEU A 57 -9.28 7.01 6.24
CA LEU A 57 -9.23 6.29 4.97
C LEU A 57 -10.66 6.08 4.42
N LEU A 58 -11.59 5.62 5.26
CA LEU A 58 -12.99 5.41 4.87
C LEU A 58 -13.70 6.72 4.48
N GLU A 59 -13.39 7.83 5.15
CA GLU A 59 -13.94 9.15 4.83
C GLU A 59 -13.37 9.75 3.53
N ASN A 60 -12.20 9.29 3.05
CA ASN A 60 -11.51 9.82 1.86
C ASN A 60 -11.16 8.72 0.84
N MET A 61 -12.03 7.71 0.71
CA MET A 61 -11.79 6.54 -0.16
C MET A 61 -11.55 6.92 -1.63
N ASP A 62 -12.26 7.91 -2.15
CA ASP A 62 -12.10 8.35 -3.54
C ASP A 62 -10.66 8.84 -3.82
N GLY A 63 -10.09 9.59 -2.88
CA GLY A 63 -8.69 10.03 -2.96
C GLY A 63 -7.70 8.87 -2.85
N ALA A 64 -8.00 7.89 -2.01
CA ALA A 64 -7.19 6.68 -1.92
C ALA A 64 -7.21 5.86 -3.22
N PHE A 65 -8.36 5.75 -3.90
CA PHE A 65 -8.46 5.08 -5.20
C PHE A 65 -7.65 5.80 -6.28
N LEU A 66 -7.72 7.13 -6.34
CA LEU A 66 -6.91 7.91 -7.28
C LEU A 66 -5.41 7.72 -7.03
N VAL A 67 -4.99 7.69 -5.76
CA VAL A 67 -3.59 7.40 -5.41
C VAL A 67 -3.17 6.03 -5.93
N VAL A 68 -4.00 5.00 -5.79
CA VAL A 68 -3.68 3.65 -6.27
C VAL A 68 -3.58 3.62 -7.80
N ASP A 69 -4.52 4.25 -8.50
CA ASP A 69 -4.57 4.34 -9.96
C ASP A 69 -3.31 4.99 -10.55
N GLU A 70 -2.78 6.02 -9.89
CA GLU A 70 -1.56 6.72 -10.32
C GLU A 70 -0.26 5.94 -9.97
N ILE A 71 -0.30 5.03 -9.00
CA ILE A 71 0.89 4.26 -8.59
C ILE A 71 1.07 3.02 -9.48
N VAL A 72 -0.02 2.33 -9.85
CA VAL A 72 0.03 1.08 -10.60
C VAL A 72 -1.03 1.09 -11.72
N ASP A 73 -0.56 1.05 -12.98
CA ASP A 73 -1.42 0.87 -14.16
C ASP A 73 -1.29 -0.57 -14.67
N GLY A 74 -2.42 -1.29 -14.72
CA GLY A 74 -2.49 -2.64 -15.28
C GLY A 74 -1.99 -3.79 -14.39
N GLY A 75 -1.53 -3.49 -13.16
CA GLY A 75 -0.98 -4.46 -12.22
C GLY A 75 0.51 -4.68 -12.38
#